data_AF-A0A2S7Q2B5-F1
#
_entry.id   AF-A0A2S7Q2B5-F1
#
_cell.length_a   1.000
_cell.length_b   1.000
_cell.length_c   1.000
_cell.angle_alpha   90.00
_cell.angle_beta   90.00
_cell.angle_gamma   90.00
#
_symmetry.space_group_name_H-M   'P 1'
#
loop_
_entity.id
_entity.type
_entity.pdbx_description
1 polymer ?
#
loop_
_entity_poly.entity_id
_entity_poly.type
_entity_poly.pdbx_seq_one_letter_code
_entity_poly.pdbx_strand_id
1 'polypeptide(L)'
;MGRSEIRNVCKVSLDEPAESQPKLHNRWHPDIPFADTIKNGETVKIECLLSGNNDSADDVKNVDLTRIHYLSGPFEIETAEPGDVLLVEIMDVQPHQEHPWGL
;
A
#
# COMPACT_ATOMS: atom_id res chain seq x y z
N MET A 1 3.56 3.02 -30.23
CA MET A 1 2.84 3.87 -29.26
C MET A 1 3.54 3.70 -27.92
N GLY A 2 4.22 4.73 -27.43
CA GLY A 2 4.98 4.64 -26.17
C GLY A 2 4.01 4.38 -25.02
N ARG A 3 4.28 3.35 -24.22
CA ARG A 3 3.51 3.10 -22.99
C ARG A 3 3.84 4.25 -22.04
N SER A 4 2.85 5.09 -21.74
CA SER A 4 2.96 6.05 -20.64
C SER A 4 3.16 5.28 -19.33
N GLU A 5 3.99 5.81 -18.43
CA GLU A 5 4.21 5.22 -17.12
C GLU A 5 2.89 5.20 -16.33
N ILE A 6 2.60 4.08 -15.67
CA ILE A 6 1.44 3.95 -14.79
C ILE A 6 1.69 4.83 -13.56
N ARG A 7 0.73 5.70 -13.21
CA ARG A 7 0.83 6.55 -12.02
C ARG A 7 1.00 5.70 -10.77
N ASN A 8 2.05 5.95 -9.99
CA ASN A 8 2.18 5.38 -8.66
C ASN A 8 1.42 6.26 -7.65
N VAL A 9 0.26 5.78 -7.20
CA VAL A 9 -0.63 6.52 -6.28
C VAL A 9 -0.16 6.45 -4.83
N CYS A 10 0.63 5.43 -4.48
CA CYS A 10 1.17 5.26 -3.15
C CYS A 10 2.57 4.67 -3.24
N LYS A 11 3.56 5.57 -3.30
CA LYS A 11 4.96 5.22 -3.13
C LYS A 11 5.25 5.01 -1.65
N VAL A 12 6.01 3.97 -1.31
CA VAL A 12 6.45 3.69 0.06
C VAL A 12 7.96 3.87 0.17
N SER A 13 8.43 4.24 1.35
CA SER A 13 9.86 4.21 1.69
C SER A 13 10.16 2.97 2.53
N LEU A 14 11.25 2.27 2.20
CA LEU A 14 11.74 1.14 3.00
C LEU A 14 12.78 1.57 4.05
N ASP A 15 13.22 2.85 3.99
CA ASP A 15 14.18 3.45 4.91
C ASP A 15 13.50 4.25 6.03
N GLU A 16 12.19 4.50 5.92
CA GLU A 16 11.41 5.27 6.90
C GLU A 16 10.42 4.38 7.67
N PRO A 17 10.23 4.62 8.99
CA PRO A 17 9.19 3.93 9.75
C PRO A 17 7.81 4.07 9.10
N ALA A 18 7.05 2.97 9.03
CA ALA A 18 5.72 2.97 8.41
C ALA A 18 4.76 4.01 9.02
N GLU A 19 4.88 4.25 10.32
CA GLU A 19 4.05 5.18 11.09
C GLU A 19 4.31 6.66 10.79
N SER A 20 5.46 7.01 10.21
CA SER A 20 5.74 8.37 9.74
C SER A 20 5.32 8.61 8.30
N GLN A 21 4.93 7.57 7.56
CA GLN A 21 4.54 7.68 6.16
C GLN A 21 3.04 7.98 6.05
N PRO A 22 2.64 9.15 5.49
CA PRO A 22 1.26 9.66 5.60
C PRO A 22 0.23 8.86 4.78
N LYS A 23 0.68 8.01 3.85
CA LYS A 23 -0.19 7.19 2.98
C LYS A 23 -0.38 5.76 3.51
N LEU A 24 0.08 5.48 4.73
CA LEU A 24 -0.03 4.18 5.37
C LEU A 24 -0.93 4.26 6.60
N HIS A 25 -1.72 3.22 6.82
CA HIS A 25 -2.52 3.03 8.03
C HIS A 25 -2.51 1.56 8.45
N ASN A 26 -2.71 1.27 9.74
CA ASN A 26 -2.75 -0.12 10.23
C ASN A 26 -4.04 -0.48 10.96
N ARG A 27 -5.05 0.39 10.88
CA ARG A 27 -6.39 0.18 11.41
C ARG A 27 -7.43 0.64 10.41
N TRP A 28 -8.62 0.07 10.50
CA TRP A 28 -9.76 0.50 9.72
C TRP A 28 -10.62 1.43 10.56
N HIS A 29 -10.77 2.66 10.09
CA HIS A 29 -11.65 3.65 10.71
C HIS A 29 -12.13 4.63 9.63
N PRO A 30 -13.43 5.01 9.59
CA PRO A 30 -13.96 5.89 8.55
C PRO A 30 -13.34 7.29 8.53
N ASP A 31 -12.82 7.75 9.67
CA ASP A 31 -12.20 9.08 9.79
C ASP A 31 -10.73 9.11 9.36
N ILE A 32 -10.16 8.01 8.86
CA ILE A 32 -8.81 8.03 8.29
C ILE A 32 -8.86 8.85 7.00
N PRO A 33 -8.03 9.89 6.86
CA PRO A 33 -8.03 10.72 5.67
C PRO A 33 -7.59 9.91 4.45
N PHE A 34 -8.14 10.23 3.29
CA PHE A 34 -7.69 9.65 2.02
C PHE A 34 -6.23 10.03 1.74
N ALA A 35 -5.43 9.04 1.38
CA ALA A 35 -4.04 9.19 0.99
C ALA A 35 -3.88 9.83 -0.39
N ASP A 36 -4.84 9.59 -1.29
CA ASP A 36 -4.89 10.11 -2.66
C ASP A 36 -6.26 9.84 -3.29
N THR A 37 -6.50 10.35 -4.49
CA THR A 37 -7.73 10.15 -5.26
C THR A 37 -7.43 9.35 -6.54
N ILE A 38 -8.34 8.47 -6.93
CA ILE A 38 -8.27 7.62 -8.12
C ILE A 38 -9.56 7.81 -8.92
N LYS A 39 -9.42 7.99 -10.24
CA LYS A 39 -10.58 8.13 -11.12
C LYS A 39 -11.20 6.79 -11.43
N ASN A 40 -12.51 6.76 -11.65
CA ASN A 40 -13.17 5.55 -12.14
C ASN A 40 -12.56 5.10 -13.49
N GLY A 41 -12.13 3.83 -13.56
CA GLY A 41 -11.42 3.26 -14.72
C GLY A 41 -9.93 3.57 -14.82
N GLU A 42 -9.32 4.25 -13.84
CA GLU A 42 -7.88 4.51 -13.82
C GLU A 42 -7.08 3.28 -13.36
N THR A 43 -6.05 2.90 -14.13
CA THR A 43 -5.03 1.95 -13.69
C THR A 43 -3.93 2.69 -12.94
N VAL A 44 -3.66 2.27 -11.70
CA VAL A 44 -2.59 2.83 -10.86
C VAL A 44 -1.65 1.74 -10.36
N LYS A 45 -0.43 2.14 -9.99
CA LYS A 45 0.51 1.32 -9.23
C LYS A 45 0.40 1.70 -7.75
N ILE A 46 0.39 0.69 -6.88
CA ILE A 46 0.39 0.84 -5.42
C ILE A 46 1.58 0.03 -4.91
N GLU A 47 2.48 0.67 -4.14
CA GLU A 47 3.54 -0.05 -3.43
C GLU A 47 3.08 -0.42 -2.03
N CYS A 48 3.58 -1.54 -1.51
CA CYS A 48 3.22 -2.10 -0.22
C CYS A 48 4.47 -2.26 0.63
N LEU A 49 4.31 -2.11 1.95
CA LEU A 49 5.37 -2.31 2.92
C LEU A 49 5.35 -3.75 3.47
N LEU A 50 6.53 -4.35 3.66
CA LEU A 50 6.69 -5.59 4.41
C LEU A 50 7.31 -5.33 5.80
N SER A 51 7.22 -6.31 6.69
CA SER A 51 8.00 -6.31 7.93
C SER A 51 9.50 -6.42 7.64
N GLY A 52 10.35 -5.80 8.46
CA GLY A 52 11.79 -5.83 8.27
C GLY A 52 12.42 -7.21 8.54
N ASN A 53 13.56 -7.46 7.91
CA ASN A 53 14.41 -8.64 8.12
C ASN A 53 15.78 -8.17 8.63
N ASN A 54 16.34 -8.85 9.63
CA ASN A 54 17.68 -8.57 10.16
C ASN A 54 18.67 -9.75 10.09
N ASP A 55 18.39 -10.72 9.21
CA ASP A 55 19.13 -11.97 9.00
C ASP A 55 19.19 -12.88 10.24
N SER A 56 18.21 -12.78 11.14
CA SER A 56 18.07 -13.65 12.32
C SER A 56 16.62 -14.00 12.57
N ALA A 57 16.34 -15.29 12.82
CA ALA A 57 15.00 -15.77 13.17
C ALA A 57 14.40 -15.13 14.44
N ASP A 58 15.20 -14.40 15.21
CA ASP A 58 14.71 -13.59 16.32
C ASP A 58 13.81 -12.43 15.87
N ASP A 59 13.88 -11.97 14.61
CA ASP A 59 12.94 -10.98 14.07
C ASP A 59 11.51 -11.54 14.01
N VAL A 60 11.32 -12.77 13.54
CA VAL A 60 10.05 -13.49 13.55
C VAL A 60 9.59 -13.77 14.98
N LYS A 61 10.52 -14.16 15.86
CA LYS A 61 10.20 -14.51 17.25
C LYS A 61 9.70 -13.31 18.06
N ASN A 62 10.28 -12.13 17.84
CA ASN A 62 10.05 -10.93 18.64
C ASN A 62 9.20 -9.87 17.92
N VAL A 63 8.64 -10.18 16.75
CA VAL A 63 7.79 -9.25 16.00
C VAL A 63 6.59 -8.81 16.82
N ASP A 64 6.32 -7.50 16.83
CA ASP A 64 5.12 -6.94 17.45
C ASP A 64 3.92 -7.08 16.51
N LEU A 65 3.16 -8.16 16.68
CA LEU A 65 1.96 -8.47 15.90
C LEU A 65 0.81 -7.48 16.11
N THR A 66 0.89 -6.58 17.09
CA THR A 66 -0.14 -5.54 17.27
C THR A 66 0.00 -4.42 16.24
N ARG A 67 1.16 -4.31 15.58
CA ARG A 67 1.46 -3.21 14.64
C ARG A 67 1.07 -3.51 13.20
N ILE A 68 1.12 -4.78 12.80
CA ILE A 68 0.73 -5.20 11.46
C ILE A 68 -0.79 -5.08 11.26
N HIS A 69 -1.30 -4.87 10.05
CA HIS A 69 -0.58 -4.72 8.77
C HIS A 69 -0.55 -3.23 8.39
N TYR A 70 0.56 -2.73 7.85
CA TYR A 70 0.55 -1.39 7.25
C TYR A 70 0.00 -1.47 5.83
N LEU A 71 -1.16 -0.86 5.63
CA LEU A 71 -1.92 -0.85 4.41
C LEU A 71 -1.71 0.48 3.68
N SER A 72 -1.52 0.41 2.37
CA SER A 72 -1.40 1.57 1.49
C SER A 72 -2.78 2.13 1.16
N GLY A 73 -3.02 3.40 1.49
CA GLY A 73 -4.32 4.06 1.34
C GLY A 73 -4.78 4.73 2.64
N PRO A 74 -6.10 4.92 2.83
CA PRO A 74 -7.19 4.60 1.90
C PRO A 74 -7.19 5.54 0.68
N PHE A 75 -7.75 5.10 -0.44
CA PHE A 75 -7.90 5.94 -1.64
C PHE A 75 -9.34 6.38 -1.83
N GLU A 76 -9.53 7.65 -2.19
CA GLU A 76 -10.81 8.17 -2.64
C GLU A 76 -11.06 7.72 -4.08
N ILE A 77 -12.19 7.08 -4.36
CA ILE A 77 -12.59 6.76 -5.73
C ILE A 77 -13.59 7.83 -6.17
N GLU A 78 -13.26 8.58 -7.23
CA GLU A 78 -14.15 9.64 -7.72
C GLU A 78 -15.55 9.08 -7.98
N THR A 79 -16.57 9.82 -7.51
CA THR A 79 -18.01 9.51 -7.66
C THR A 79 -18.55 8.29 -6.89
N ALA A 80 -17.73 7.57 -6.12
CA ALA A 80 -18.21 6.42 -5.35
C ALA A 80 -19.09 6.85 -4.17
N GLU A 81 -20.27 6.24 -4.03
CA GLU A 81 -21.23 6.54 -2.98
C GLU A 81 -21.57 5.30 -2.13
N PRO A 82 -22.07 5.47 -0.88
CA PRO A 82 -22.52 4.34 -0.07
C PRO A 82 -23.59 3.50 -0.77
N GLY A 83 -23.32 2.21 -0.95
CA GLY A 83 -24.19 1.27 -1.65
C GLY A 83 -23.65 0.83 -3.01
N ASP A 84 -22.67 1.55 -3.55
CA ASP A 84 -21.94 1.12 -4.75
C ASP A 84 -21.04 -0.09 -4.48
N VAL A 85 -20.64 -0.75 -5.57
CA VAL A 85 -19.63 -1.82 -5.56
C VAL A 85 -18.38 -1.32 -6.25
N LEU A 86 -17.24 -1.41 -5.57
CA LEU A 86 -15.94 -1.14 -6.17
C LEU A 86 -15.44 -2.39 -6.91
N LEU A 87 -15.34 -2.32 -8.23
CA LEU A 87 -14.68 -3.33 -9.05
C LEU A 87 -13.17 -3.04 -9.09
N VAL A 88 -12.36 -3.97 -8.61
CA VAL A 88 -10.89 -3.89 -8.65
C VAL A 88 -10.36 -5.00 -9.54
N GLU A 89 -9.62 -4.63 -10.59
CA GLU A 89 -8.87 -5.56 -11.43
C GLU A 89 -7.38 -5.50 -11.04
N ILE A 90 -6.84 -6.62 -10.55
CA ILE A 90 -5.42 -6.74 -10.24
C ILE A 90 -4.69 -7.11 -11.54
N MET A 91 -4.11 -6.10 -12.17
CA MET A 91 -3.42 -6.26 -13.47
C MET A 91 -2.13 -7.08 -13.36
N ASP A 92 -1.37 -6.86 -12.28
CA ASP A 92 -0.09 -7.51 -12.01
C ASP A 92 0.29 -7.36 -10.53
N VAL A 93 1.16 -8.24 -10.05
CA VAL A 93 1.81 -8.15 -8.73
C VAL A 93 3.27 -8.53 -8.90
N GLN A 94 4.17 -7.62 -8.52
CA GLN A 94 5.61 -7.80 -8.64
C GLN A 94 6.28 -7.56 -7.29
N PRO A 95 7.43 -8.22 -7.03
CA PRO A 95 8.29 -7.84 -5.91
C PRO A 95 8.70 -6.36 -5.99
N HIS A 96 9.04 -5.77 -4.85
CA HIS A 96 9.57 -4.41 -4.84
C HIS A 96 10.87 -4.36 -5.65
N GLN A 97 11.00 -3.38 -6.56
CA GLN A 97 12.12 -3.36 -7.53
C GLN A 97 13.49 -3.28 -6.85
N GLU A 98 13.58 -2.49 -5.78
CA GLU A 98 14.82 -2.32 -5.01
C GLU A 98 15.03 -3.42 -3.97
N HIS A 99 13.97 -4.12 -3.56
CA HIS A 99 13.99 -5.17 -2.54
C HIS A 99 13.19 -6.39 -3.01
N PRO A 100 13.67 -7.14 -4.03
CA PRO A 100 12.94 -8.24 -4.64
C PRO A 100 13.08 -9.54 -3.83
N TRP A 101 12.91 -9.47 -2.52
CA TRP A 101 13.01 -10.58 -1.58
C TRP A 101 11.87 -10.51 -0.56
N GLY A 102 11.62 -11.63 0.12
CA GLY A 102 10.64 -11.72 1.21
C GLY A 102 11.28 -12.36 2.46
N LEU A 103 10.55 -12.29 3.57
CA LEU A 103 10.83 -13.05 4.79
C LEU A 103 10.38 -14.51 4.67
#